data_AF-A0A525VMG5-F1
#
_entry.id   AF-A0A525VMG5-F1
#
_cell.length_a   1.000
_cell.length_b   1.000
_cell.length_c   1.000
_cell.angle_alpha   90.00
_cell.angle_beta   90.00
_cell.angle_gamma   90.00
#
_symmetry.space_group_name_H-M   'P 1'
#
loop_
_entity.id
_entity.type
_entity.pdbx_description
1 polymer ?
#
loop_
_entity_poly.entity_id
_entity_poly.type
_entity_poly.pdbx_seq_one_letter_code
_entity_poly.pdbx_strand_id
1 'polypeptide(L)' 'MKGFRGWFMNYGLVLSILVSTALVAVLAYRLEGSRWRWPMVALALAGIGTAAGILWIRKYIDRQPKASEQENKQ' A
#
# COMPACT_ATOMS: atom_id res chain seq x y z
N MET A 1 -12.58 -19.93 5.95
CA MET A 1 -12.87 -18.48 6.10
C MET A 1 -11.90 -17.71 7.03
N LYS A 2 -11.08 -18.35 7.88
CA LYS A 2 -10.12 -17.64 8.76
C LYS A 2 -8.97 -16.93 8.00
N GLY A 3 -8.52 -17.48 6.87
CA GLY A 3 -7.44 -16.90 6.07
C GLY A 3 -7.78 -15.55 5.42
N PHE A 4 -9.01 -15.38 4.91
CA PHE A 4 -9.44 -14.14 4.26
C PHE A 4 -9.54 -12.98 5.24
N ARG A 5 -10.05 -13.22 6.46
CA ARG A 5 -10.17 -12.17 7.49
C ARG A 5 -8.80 -11.70 7.98
N GLY A 6 -7.86 -12.63 8.15
CA GLY A 6 -6.46 -12.29 8.46
C GLY A 6 -5.80 -11.51 7.33
N TRP A 7 -5.99 -11.93 6.07
CA TRP A 7 -5.49 -11.21 4.90
C TRP A 7 -6.11 -9.81 4.79
N PHE A 8 -7.42 -9.65 5.01
CA PHE A 8 -8.09 -8.36 4.98
C PHE A 8 -7.66 -7.43 6.13
N MET A 9 -7.52 -7.94 7.36
CA MET A 9 -7.00 -7.13 8.48
C MET A 9 -5.54 -6.71 8.25
N ASN A 10 -4.73 -7.57 7.62
CA ASN A 10 -3.35 -7.22 7.30
C ASN A 10 -3.27 -6.27 6.09
N TYR A 11 -3.91 -6.57 4.97
CA TYR A 11 -3.75 -5.87 3.69
C TYR A 11 -4.82 -4.82 3.41
N GLY A 12 -5.83 -4.69 4.27
CA GLY A 12 -6.94 -3.75 4.11
C GLY A 12 -6.48 -2.30 3.99
N LEU A 13 -5.45 -1.90 4.76
CA LEU A 13 -4.85 -0.57 4.65
C LEU A 13 -4.23 -0.35 3.26
N VAL A 14 -3.47 -1.32 2.75
CA VAL A 14 -2.83 -1.26 1.43
C VAL A 14 -3.89 -1.22 0.32
N LEU A 15 -4.93 -2.05 0.45
CA LEU A 15 -6.05 -2.08 -0.49
C LEU A 15 -6.80 -0.73 -0.52
N SER A 16 -7.01 -0.12 0.65
CA SER A 16 -7.65 1.19 0.76
C SER A 16 -6.81 2.29 0.10
N ILE A 17 -5.49 2.26 0.28
CA ILE A 17 -4.57 3.20 -0.39
C ILE A 17 -4.62 3.02 -1.91
N LEU A 18 -4.61 1.76 -2.39
CA LEU A 18 -4.69 1.47 -3.82
C LEU A 18 -6.01 1.95 -4.44
N VAL A 19 -7.14 1.73 -3.77
CA VAL A 19 -8.46 2.20 -4.24
C VAL A 19 -8.50 3.73 -4.32
N SER A 20 -8.06 4.43 -3.28
CA SER A 20 -8.01 5.90 -3.28
C SER A 20 -7.08 6.44 -4.37
N THR A 21 -5.94 5.78 -4.57
CA THR A 21 -4.96 6.15 -5.60
C THR A 21 -5.50 5.94 -7.01
N ALA A 22 -6.20 4.83 -7.25
CA ALA A 22 -6.86 4.56 -8.52
C ALA A 22 -7.93 5.61 -8.83
N LEU A 23 -8.68 6.05 -7.82
CA LEU A 23 -9.67 7.11 -7.97
C LEU A 23 -9.02 8.42 -8.43
N VAL A 24 -7.92 8.82 -7.78
CA VAL A 24 -7.14 10.02 -8.15
C VAL A 24 -6.56 9.90 -9.56
N ALA A 25 -6.08 8.72 -9.95
CA ALA A 25 -5.59 8.46 -11.30
C ALA A 25 -6.70 8.60 -12.37
N VAL A 26 -7.91 8.11 -12.08
CA VAL A 26 -9.08 8.29 -12.97
C VAL A 26 -9.47 9.76 -13.09
N LEU A 27 -9.45 10.51 -11.98
CA LEU A 27 -9.65 11.96 -12.00
C LEU A 27 -8.59 12.68 -12.84
N ALA A 28 -7.32 12.30 -12.70
CA ALA A 28 -6.22 12.83 -13.51
C ALA A 28 -6.43 12.55 -15.01
N TYR A 29 -6.97 11.37 -15.34
CA TYR A 29 -7.28 10.96 -16.71
C TYR A 29 -8.43 11.78 -17.31
N ARG A 30 -9.44 12.10 -16.49
CA ARG A 30 -10.59 12.94 -16.89
C ARG A 30 -10.23 14.40 -17.10
N LEU A 31 -9.12 14.88 -16.55
CA LEU A 31 -8.66 16.28 -16.65
C LEU A 31 -7.85 16.54 -17.93
N GLU A 32 -8.26 15.98 -19.07
CA GLU A 32 -7.59 16.18 -20.35
C GLU A 32 -7.58 17.66 -20.75
N GLY A 33 -6.38 18.21 -20.97
CA GLY A 33 -6.15 19.61 -21.37
C GLY A 33 -5.70 20.58 -20.25
N SER A 34 -5.81 20.21 -18.97
CA SER A 34 -5.41 21.10 -17.86
C SER A 34 -3.96 20.86 -17.39
N ARG A 35 -3.23 21.94 -17.07
CA ARG A 35 -1.86 21.86 -16.49
C ARG A 35 -1.84 21.15 -15.12
N TRP A 36 -3.01 20.96 -14.49
CA TRP A 36 -3.20 20.26 -13.21
C TRP A 36 -3.16 18.73 -13.29
N ARG A 37 -3.05 18.14 -14.48
CA ARG A 37 -2.90 16.68 -14.65
C ARG A 37 -1.64 16.14 -13.96
N TRP A 38 -0.51 16.81 -14.17
CA TRP A 38 0.79 16.41 -13.63
C TRP A 38 0.82 16.31 -12.10
N PRO A 39 0.32 17.30 -11.33
CA PRO A 39 0.24 17.16 -9.87
C PRO A 39 -0.69 16.03 -9.41
N MET A 40 -1.81 15.76 -10.11
CA MET A 40 -2.64 14.60 -9.77
C MET A 40 -1.97 13.26 -10.09
N VAL A 41 -1.22 13.18 -11.20
CA VAL A 41 -0.42 12.00 -11.52
C VAL A 41 0.70 11.81 -10.49
N ALA A 42 1.36 12.89 -10.05
CA ALA A 42 2.36 12.83 -8.99
C ALA A 42 1.76 12.36 -7.65
N LEU A 43 0.56 12.82 -7.31
CA LEU A 43 -0.19 12.35 -6.14
C LEU A 43 -0.56 10.87 -6.26
N ALA A 44 -1.00 10.44 -7.45
CA ALA A 44 -1.29 9.03 -7.69
C ALA A 44 -0.02 8.18 -7.54
N LEU A 45 1.09 8.58 -8.16
CA LEU A 45 2.37 7.89 -8.02
C LEU A 45 2.87 7.88 -6.57
N ALA A 46 2.67 8.96 -5.82
CA ALA A 46 2.98 9.00 -4.39
C ALA A 46 2.15 7.97 -3.61
N GLY A 47 0.85 7.85 -3.89
CA GLY A 47 -0.02 6.84 -3.28
C GLY A 47 0.41 5.40 -3.59
N ILE A 48 0.81 5.12 -4.84
CA ILE A 48 1.38 3.82 -5.23
C ILE A 48 2.70 3.58 -4.49
N GLY A 49 3.57 4.59 -4.41
CA GLY A 49 4.85 4.54 -3.70
C GLY A 49 4.67 4.21 -2.22
N THR A 50 3.67 4.80 -1.56
CA THR A 50 3.34 4.48 -0.17
C THR A 50 2.86 3.04 -0.02
N ALA A 51 1.97 2.56 -0.88
CA ALA A 51 1.50 1.17 -0.86
C ALA A 51 2.66 0.18 -1.06
N ALA A 52 3.54 0.45 -2.01
CA ALA A 52 4.74 -0.35 -2.27
C ALA A 52 5.72 -0.32 -1.07
N GLY A 53 5.93 0.84 -0.46
CA GLY A 53 6.76 0.99 0.74
C GLY A 53 6.24 0.18 1.92
N ILE A 54 4.93 0.21 2.19
CA ILE A 54 4.30 -0.60 3.25
C ILE A 54 4.51 -2.09 2.99
N LEU A 55 4.31 -2.55 1.75
CA LEU A 55 4.56 -3.95 1.38
C LEU A 55 6.03 -4.33 1.50
N TRP A 56 6.94 -3.43 1.17
CA TRP A 56 8.38 -3.67 1.26
C TRP A 56 8.86 -3.77 2.71
N ILE A 57 8.40 -2.87 3.59
CA ILE A 57 8.64 -2.94 5.04
C ILE A 57 8.10 -4.25 5.60
N ARG A 58 6.89 -4.65 5.20
CA ARG A 58 6.31 -5.93 5.64
C ARG A 58 7.14 -7.13 5.21
N LYS A 59 7.53 -7.16 3.93
CA LYS A 59 8.37 -8.22 3.38
C LYS A 59 9.75 -8.23 4.01
N TYR A 60 10.26 -7.07 4.39
CA TYR A 60 11.52 -6.94 5.13
C TYR A 60 11.38 -7.55 6.52
N ILE A 61 10.34 -7.19 7.28
CA ILE A 61 10.06 -7.76 8.62
C ILE A 61 9.82 -9.27 8.55
N ASP A 62 9.06 -9.75 7.57
CA ASP A 62 8.78 -11.18 7.37
C ASP A 62 10.03 -11.98 6.96
N ARG A 63 10.99 -11.33 6.27
CA ARG A 63 12.28 -11.93 5.90
C ARG A 63 13.34 -11.84 6.99
N GLN A 64 13.15 -11.03 8.02
CA GLN A 64 14.00 -11.10 9.19
C GLN A 64 13.74 -12.46 9.84
N PRO A 65 14.74 -13.36 9.96
CA PRO A 65 14.56 -14.56 10.75
C PRO A 65 14.12 -14.11 12.14
N LYS A 66 13.11 -14.77 12.69
CA LYS A 66 12.45 -14.50 13.97
C LYS A 66 13.41 -14.37 15.16
N ALA A 67 14.23 -13.32 15.19
CA ALA A 67 15.15 -13.01 16.28
C ALA A 67 14.40 -12.62 17.56
N SER A 68 13.07 -12.45 17.47
CA SER A 68 12.19 -12.10 18.57
C SER A 68 11.27 -13.25 19.03
N GLU A 69 11.39 -14.48 18.50
CA GLU A 69 10.50 -15.60 18.87
C GLU A 69 11.21 -16.83 19.45
N GLN A 70 12.48 -16.70 19.88
CA GLN A 70 13.18 -17.73 20.68
C GLN A 70 13.73 -17.25 22.04
N GLU A 71 13.66 -15.96 22.40
CA GLU A 71 14.10 -15.44 23.70
C GLU A 71 12.91 -15.08 24.62
N ASN A 72 11.84 -15.86 24.59
CA ASN A 72 10.81 -15.81 25.65
C ASN A 72 10.17 -17.19 25.85
N LYS A 73 11.02 -18.22 25.82
CA LYS A 73 10.74 -19.57 26.34
C LYS A 73 12.07 -20.19 26.79
N GLN A 74 12.69 -19.63 27.82
CA GLN A 74 13.40 -20.39 28.85
C GLN A 74 13.75 -19.51 30.03
#